data_AF-A0A7Y0S9Q5-F1
#
_entry.id   AF-A0A7Y0S9Q5-F1
#
_cell.length_a   1.000
_cell.length_b   1.000
_cell.length_c   1.000
_cell.angle_alpha   90.00
_cell.angle_beta   90.00
_cell.angle_gamma   90.00
#
_symmetry.space_group_name_H-M   'P 1'
#
loop_
_entity.id
_entity.type
_entity.pdbx_description
1 polymer ?
#
loop_
_entity_poly.entity_id
_entity_poly.type
_entity_poly.pdbx_seq_one_letter_code
_entity_poly.pdbx_strand_id
1 'polypeptide(L)'
;ETSLNKEISVLYQGDSGLDVSLTAFHNEFKDKITRVVCPDTICTDGPNQWGADPTYRINVDEAVTQGIEATLASPLTETIYLSSSYTFTDSEQKTGEYKGMPLQQLPKHLFNVDV
;
A
#
# COMPACT_ATOMS: atom_id res chain seq x y z
N GLU A 1 13.43 -9.50 -8.88
CA GLU A 1 12.14 -9.14 -8.28
C GLU A 1 11.05 -10.04 -8.82
N THR A 2 10.29 -10.66 -7.92
CA THR A 2 9.10 -11.49 -8.22
C THR A 2 7.95 -11.02 -7.32
N SER A 3 6.72 -11.05 -7.81
CA SER A 3 5.53 -10.74 -6.99
C SER A 3 4.48 -11.84 -7.11
N LEU A 4 3.78 -12.08 -6.00
CA LEU A 4 2.62 -12.96 -5.93
C LEU A 4 1.46 -12.18 -5.30
N ASN A 5 0.38 -12.03 -6.07
CA ASN A 5 -0.81 -11.30 -5.66
C ASN A 5 -1.98 -12.27 -5.51
N LYS A 6 -2.72 -12.16 -4.41
CA LYS A 6 -3.92 -12.95 -4.11
C LYS A 6 -5.04 -11.99 -3.75
N GLU A 7 -6.17 -12.10 -4.43
CA GLU A 7 -7.35 -11.27 -4.16
C GLU A 7 -8.63 -12.09 -4.16
N ILE A 8 -9.60 -11.64 -3.38
CA ILE A 8 -10.96 -12.15 -3.41
C ILE A 8 -11.92 -10.99 -3.23
N SER A 9 -12.96 -10.95 -4.07
CA SER A 9 -13.95 -9.88 -4.07
C SER A 9 -15.36 -10.43 -4.04
N VAL A 10 -16.22 -9.77 -3.28
CA VAL A 10 -17.66 -9.94 -3.29
C VAL A 10 -18.26 -8.64 -3.81
N LEU A 11 -19.13 -8.77 -4.81
CA LEU A 11 -19.81 -7.64 -5.43
C LEU A 11 -21.31 -7.89 -5.36
N TYR A 12 -22.05 -6.84 -5.02
CA TYR A 12 -23.50 -6.83 -5.01
C TYR A 12 -24.01 -5.62 -5.78
N GLN A 13 -25.00 -5.86 -6.63
CA GLN A 13 -25.72 -4.85 -7.37
C GLN A 13 -27.21 -5.15 -7.25
N GLY A 14 -27.97 -4.20 -6.70
CA GLY A 14 -29.41 -4.30 -6.50
C GLY A 14 -30.20 -3.45 -7.49
N ASP A 15 -31.43 -3.88 -7.80
CA ASP A 15 -32.32 -3.20 -8.75
C ASP A 15 -32.68 -1.76 -8.34
N SER A 16 -32.53 -1.41 -7.06
CA SER A 16 -32.74 -0.06 -6.53
C SER A 16 -31.54 0.88 -6.69
N GLY A 17 -30.50 0.47 -7.43
CA GLY A 17 -29.27 1.24 -7.63
C GLY A 17 -28.29 1.19 -6.46
N LEU A 18 -28.42 0.18 -5.59
CA LEU A 18 -27.45 -0.09 -4.53
C LEU A 18 -26.29 -0.90 -5.10
N ASP A 19 -25.08 -0.36 -5.03
CA ASP A 19 -23.84 -1.01 -5.43
C ASP A 19 -22.91 -1.14 -4.22
N VAL A 20 -22.44 -2.36 -3.95
CA VAL A 20 -21.51 -2.66 -2.86
C VAL A 20 -20.39 -3.55 -3.38
N SER A 21 -19.15 -3.23 -3.01
CA SER A 21 -18.02 -4.13 -3.21
C SER A 21 -17.22 -4.29 -1.92
N LEU A 22 -16.70 -5.50 -1.71
CA LEU A 22 -15.73 -5.80 -0.67
C LEU A 22 -14.65 -6.69 -1.28
N THR A 23 -13.41 -6.20 -1.24
CA THR A 23 -12.22 -6.89 -1.73
C THR A 23 -11.26 -7.10 -0.57
N ALA A 24 -10.70 -8.29 -0.46
CA ALA A 24 -9.56 -8.58 0.40
C ALA A 24 -8.37 -8.97 -0.47
N PHE A 25 -7.18 -8.45 -0.15
CA PHE A 25 -5.98 -8.69 -0.93
C PHE A 25 -4.78 -9.02 -0.04
N HIS A 26 -3.86 -9.80 -0.60
CA HIS A 26 -2.57 -10.15 0.00
C HIS A 26 -1.52 -10.27 -1.09
N ASN A 27 -0.53 -9.39 -1.04
CA ASN A 27 0.53 -9.25 -2.03
C ASN A 27 1.89 -9.49 -1.37
N GLU A 28 2.66 -10.42 -1.93
CA GLU A 28 4.00 -10.79 -1.49
C GLU A 28 5.00 -10.36 -2.56
N PHE A 29 6.02 -9.60 -2.18
CA PHE A 29 7.12 -9.18 -3.04
C PHE A 29 8.41 -9.85 -2.60
N LYS A 30 9.16 -10.40 -3.56
CA LYS A 30 10.48 -11.00 -3.35
C LYS A 30 11.55 -10.35 -4.21
N ASP A 31 12.78 -10.31 -3.72
CA ASP A 31 13.94 -9.71 -4.40
C ASP A 31 13.70 -8.25 -4.80
N LYS A 32 13.13 -7.44 -3.89
CA LYS A 32 12.86 -6.03 -4.12
C LYS A 32 14.09 -5.21 -3.76
N ILE A 33 14.63 -4.45 -4.69
CA ILE A 33 15.79 -3.59 -4.42
C ILE A 33 15.32 -2.26 -3.80
N THR A 34 15.78 -1.93 -2.58
CA THR A 34 15.57 -0.59 -1.97
C THR A 34 16.88 0.17 -1.84
N ARG A 35 16.77 1.47 -1.56
CA ARG A 35 17.90 2.38 -1.39
C ARG A 35 18.01 2.78 0.08
N VAL A 36 19.16 2.54 0.68
CA VAL A 36 19.46 2.91 2.08
C VAL A 36 20.66 3.85 2.13
N VAL A 37 20.87 4.50 3.28
CA VAL A 37 22.08 5.29 3.52
C VAL A 37 23.28 4.33 3.45
N CYS A 38 24.29 4.71 2.68
CA CYS A 38 25.46 3.87 2.52
C CYS A 38 26.32 3.95 3.78
N PRO A 39 26.69 2.83 4.41
CA PRO A 39 27.59 2.85 5.54
C PRO A 39 28.99 3.29 5.11
N ASP A 40 29.71 3.97 6.00
CA ASP A 40 31.07 4.51 5.77
C ASP A 40 32.10 3.41 5.38
N THR A 41 31.81 2.15 5.69
CA THR A 41 32.62 0.99 5.32
C THR A 41 32.52 0.62 3.84
N ILE A 42 31.47 1.06 3.15
CA ILE A 42 31.21 0.79 1.72
C ILE A 42 31.35 2.06 0.90
N CYS A 43 30.85 3.20 1.39
CA CYS A 43 30.99 4.49 0.75
C CYS A 43 31.88 5.39 1.61
N THR A 44 33.12 5.61 1.16
CA THR A 44 34.07 6.50 1.85
C THR A 44 33.85 7.98 1.53
N ASP A 45 33.08 8.27 0.49
CA ASP A 45 32.71 9.63 0.12
C ASP A 45 31.62 10.14 1.06
N GLY A 46 31.88 11.26 1.74
CA GLY A 46 30.90 11.91 2.62
C GLY A 46 29.73 12.53 1.86
N PRO A 47 28.90 13.34 2.55
CA PRO A 47 27.75 14.00 1.94
C PRO A 47 28.15 14.80 0.70
N ASN A 48 27.27 14.82 -0.31
CA ASN A 48 27.51 15.64 -1.50
C ASN A 48 27.49 17.14 -1.16
N GLN A 49 27.79 18.01 -2.13
CA GLN A 49 27.82 19.47 -1.95
C GLN A 49 26.50 20.11 -1.46
N TRP A 50 25.40 19.35 -1.40
CA TRP A 50 24.09 19.77 -0.88
C TRP A 50 23.72 19.10 0.44
N GLY A 51 24.65 18.37 1.08
CA GLY A 51 24.46 17.72 2.37
C GLY A 51 23.68 16.40 2.32
N ALA A 52 23.50 15.80 1.13
CA ALA A 52 22.85 14.49 1.03
C ALA A 52 23.88 13.35 1.11
N ASP A 53 23.62 12.39 1.99
CA ASP A 53 24.48 11.22 2.19
C ASP A 53 24.52 10.31 0.95
N PRO A 54 25.66 9.62 0.72
CA PRO A 54 25.72 8.55 -0.26
C PRO A 54 24.71 7.45 0.10
N THR A 55 24.18 6.80 -0.91
CA THR A 55 23.17 5.76 -0.74
C THR A 55 23.58 4.49 -1.46
N TYR A 56 23.27 3.35 -0.90
CA TYR A 56 23.57 2.04 -1.48
C TYR A 56 22.27 1.23 -1.65
N ARG A 57 22.25 0.35 -2.65
CA ARG A 57 21.09 -0.49 -2.94
C ARG A 57 21.20 -1.79 -2.14
N ILE A 58 20.33 -1.99 -1.16
CA ILE A 58 20.14 -3.30 -0.52
C ILE A 58 19.00 -4.03 -1.19
N ASN A 59 19.05 -5.35 -1.15
CA ASN A 59 17.90 -6.17 -1.45
C ASN A 59 17.03 -6.24 -0.18
N VAL A 60 15.81 -5.69 -0.24
CA VAL A 60 14.74 -6.02 0.70
C VAL A 60 14.16 -7.31 0.17
N ASP A 61 14.76 -8.42 0.59
CA ASP A 61 14.50 -9.72 0.00
C ASP A 61 13.01 -10.08 0.03
N GLU A 62 12.23 -9.64 1.03
CA GLU A 62 10.79 -9.92 1.13
C GLU A 62 9.99 -8.76 1.74
N ALA A 63 8.82 -8.45 1.17
CA ALA A 63 7.85 -7.51 1.70
C ALA A 63 6.41 -7.97 1.46
N VAL A 64 5.49 -7.60 2.33
CA VAL A 64 4.07 -7.95 2.23
C VAL A 64 3.22 -6.68 2.29
N THR A 65 2.18 -6.63 1.46
CA THR A 65 1.11 -5.62 1.52
C THR A 65 -0.23 -6.35 1.52
N GLN A 66 -1.09 -6.07 2.48
CA GLN A 66 -2.37 -6.74 2.63
C GLN A 66 -3.43 -5.78 3.15
N GLY A 67 -4.69 -6.10 2.92
CA GLY A 67 -5.74 -5.17 3.28
C GLY A 67 -7.13 -5.57 2.82
N ILE A 68 -8.05 -4.65 3.08
CA ILE A 68 -9.42 -4.71 2.61
C ILE A 68 -9.82 -3.38 1.97
N GLU A 69 -10.63 -3.47 0.93
CA GLU A 69 -11.23 -2.35 0.24
C GLU A 69 -12.74 -2.56 0.20
N ALA A 70 -13.50 -1.55 0.61
CA ALA A 70 -14.94 -1.58 0.60
C ALA A 70 -15.47 -0.33 -0.12
N THR A 71 -16.49 -0.51 -0.95
CA THR A 71 -17.23 0.59 -1.55
C THR A 71 -18.73 0.41 -1.34
N LEU A 72 -19.42 1.54 -1.19
CA LEU A 72 -20.87 1.62 -1.09
C LEU A 72 -21.33 2.83 -1.89
N ALA A 73 -22.21 2.60 -2.86
CA ALA A 73 -22.87 3.65 -3.60
C ALA A 73 -24.38 3.38 -3.66
N SER A 74 -25.20 4.41 -3.40
CA SER A 74 -26.65 4.25 -3.35
C SER A 74 -27.40 5.57 -3.52
N PRO A 75 -28.46 5.62 -4.35
CA PRO A 75 -29.41 6.72 -4.33
C PRO A 75 -30.25 6.64 -3.05
N LEU A 76 -29.94 7.46 -2.05
CA LEU A 76 -30.67 7.48 -0.78
C LEU A 76 -32.07 8.07 -0.92
N THR A 77 -32.22 9.03 -1.85
CA THR A 77 -33.49 9.65 -2.23
C THR A 77 -33.46 9.98 -3.73
N GLU A 78 -34.54 10.53 -4.29
CA GLU A 78 -34.56 10.99 -5.69
C GLU A 78 -33.55 12.09 -6.00
N THR A 79 -33.02 12.79 -4.99
CA THR A 79 -32.11 13.93 -5.17
C THR A 79 -30.77 13.77 -4.46
N ILE A 80 -30.56 12.69 -3.70
CA ILE A 80 -29.35 12.47 -2.90
C ILE A 80 -28.71 11.16 -3.31
N TYR A 81 -27.46 11.23 -3.76
CA TYR A 81 -26.67 10.07 -4.15
C TYR A 81 -25.45 9.94 -3.24
N LEU A 82 -25.41 8.90 -2.42
CA LEU A 82 -24.27 8.64 -1.56
C LEU A 82 -23.25 7.77 -2.31
N SER A 83 -21.98 8.17 -2.26
CA SER A 83 -20.84 7.35 -2.62
C SER A 83 -19.84 7.35 -1.48
N SER A 84 -19.31 6.19 -1.13
CA SER A 84 -18.29 6.07 -0.09
C SER A 84 -17.32 4.94 -0.37
N SER A 85 -16.08 5.13 0.09
CA SER A 85 -15.04 4.11 0.01
C SER A 85 -14.23 4.06 1.30
N TYR A 86 -13.79 2.87 1.65
CA TYR A 86 -12.91 2.63 2.76
C TYR A 86 -11.82 1.65 2.36
N THR A 87 -10.56 2.04 2.60
CA THR A 87 -9.40 1.20 2.36
C THR A 87 -8.62 1.05 3.66
N PHE A 88 -8.39 -0.19 4.06
CA PHE A 88 -7.41 -0.54 5.07
C PHE A 88 -6.23 -1.24 4.40
N THR A 89 -5.04 -0.69 4.57
CA THR A 89 -3.81 -1.25 4.00
C THR A 89 -2.73 -1.32 5.06
N ASP A 90 -2.23 -2.53 5.29
CA ASP A 90 -1.06 -2.78 6.11
C ASP A 90 0.07 -3.31 5.23
N SER A 91 1.26 -2.73 5.38
CA SER A 91 2.43 -3.16 4.64
C SER A 91 3.62 -3.30 5.59
N GLU A 92 4.48 -4.25 5.31
CA GLU A 92 5.65 -4.54 6.15
C GLU A 92 6.79 -5.08 5.30
N GLN A 93 7.99 -4.56 5.53
CA GLN A 93 9.23 -5.15 5.05
C GLN A 93 9.60 -6.34 5.96
N LYS A 94 9.74 -7.55 5.41
CA LYS A 94 10.00 -8.77 6.19
C LYS A 94 11.49 -9.01 6.43
N THR A 95 12.35 -8.39 5.63
CA THR A 95 13.81 -8.50 5.70
C THR A 95 14.49 -7.14 5.49
N GLY A 96 15.81 -7.09 5.62
CA GLY A 96 16.61 -5.86 5.47
C GLY A 96 16.65 -4.98 6.73
N GLU A 97 17.31 -3.84 6.61
CA GLU A 97 17.53 -2.87 7.69
C GLU A 97 16.21 -2.31 8.26
N TYR A 98 15.20 -2.18 7.41
CA TYR A 98 13.88 -1.64 7.77
C TYR A 98 12.85 -2.74 8.07
N LYS A 99 13.29 -3.93 8.45
CA LYS A 99 12.39 -5.02 8.83
C LYS A 99 11.37 -4.56 9.89
N GLY A 100 10.10 -4.85 9.67
CA GLY A 100 8.98 -4.44 10.53
C GLY A 100 8.44 -3.04 10.23
N MET A 101 9.10 -2.26 9.38
CA MET A 101 8.62 -0.95 8.95
C MET A 101 7.70 -1.08 7.73
N PRO A 102 6.77 -0.12 7.54
CA PRO A 102 5.95 -0.05 6.33
C PRO A 102 6.79 -0.04 5.05
N LEU A 103 6.26 -0.66 3.99
CA LEU A 103 6.92 -0.70 2.69
C LEU A 103 6.90 0.68 2.01
N GLN A 104 5.83 1.44 2.24
CA GLN A 104 5.57 2.78 1.71
C GLN A 104 4.88 3.61 2.81
N GLN A 105 4.96 4.94 2.74
CA GLN A 105 4.21 5.85 3.62
C GLN A 105 2.75 6.01 3.15
N LEU A 106 2.03 4.90 3.02
CA LEU A 106 0.60 4.90 2.74
C LEU A 106 -0.18 5.03 4.05
N PRO A 107 -1.30 5.78 4.07
CA PRO A 107 -2.18 5.81 5.22
C PRO A 107 -2.76 4.41 5.46
N LYS A 108 -2.72 3.93 6.72
CA LYS A 108 -3.30 2.62 7.05
C LYS A 108 -4.81 2.57 6.86
N HIS A 109 -5.48 3.68 7.05
CA HIS A 109 -6.92 3.84 6.90
C HIS A 109 -7.18 5.04 6.01
N LEU A 110 -7.94 4.84 4.95
CA LEU A 110 -8.41 5.88 4.05
C LEU A 110 -9.92 5.77 3.91
N PHE A 111 -10.62 6.86 4.19
CA PHE A 111 -12.08 6.93 4.07
C PHE A 111 -12.45 8.13 3.21
N ASN A 112 -13.29 7.91 2.20
CA ASN A 112 -13.85 8.96 1.35
C ASN A 112 -15.37 8.85 1.33
N VAL A 113 -16.04 9.99 1.28
CA VAL A 113 -17.50 10.09 1.20
C VAL A 113 -17.90 11.31 0.36
N ASP A 114 -18.85 11.09 -0.54
CA ASP A 114 -19.42 12.06 -1.46
C ASP A 114 -20.95 11.94 -1.44
N VAL A 115 -21.67 13.07 -1.51
CA VAL A 115 -23.14 13.15 -1.41
C VAL A 115 -23.68 14.12 -2.45
#